data_AF-A0A261SMR4-F1
#
_entry.id   AF-A0A261SMR4-F1
#
_cell.length_a   1.000
_cell.length_b   1.000
_cell.length_c   1.000
_cell.angle_alpha   90.00
_cell.angle_beta   90.00
_cell.angle_gamma   90.00
#
_symmetry.space_group_name_H-M   'P 1'
#
loop_
_entity.id
_entity.type
_entity.pdbx_description
1 polymer ?
#
loop_
_entity_poly.entity_id
_entity_poly.type
_entity_poly.pdbx_seq_one_letter_code
_entity_poly.pdbx_strand_id
1 'polypeptide(L)'
;MRGPHNAYHADAFGLVFKLSYTFEKEDNPRLEIFLNDDEAQDKEWDLYGTLLDETDDRFAEVRFGGLGEEWEFRIRASRFRITFEKLHGDNFIFPNGAKEPMPVYEFLVESIP
;
A
#
# COMPACT_ATOMS: atom_id res chain seq x y z
N MET A 1 2.69 -4.44 25.82
CA MET A 1 1.33 -4.21 25.27
C MET A 1 1.47 -4.13 23.76
N ARG A 2 0.96 -5.12 23.03
CA ARG A 2 0.97 -5.16 21.55
C ARG A 2 -0.41 -4.71 21.10
N GLY A 3 -0.49 -3.49 20.55
CA GLY A 3 -1.69 -3.04 19.85
C GLY A 3 -1.89 -3.85 18.56
N PRO A 4 -3.07 -3.79 17.95
CA PRO A 4 -3.34 -4.56 16.74
C PRO A 4 -2.42 -4.12 15.59
N HIS A 5 -1.68 -5.07 15.03
CA HIS A 5 -0.99 -4.90 13.76
C HIS A 5 -2.04 -4.99 12.64
N ASN A 6 -2.56 -3.85 12.20
CA ASN A 6 -3.22 -3.81 10.89
C ASN A 6 -2.10 -3.78 9.84
N ALA A 7 -1.76 -4.93 9.28
CA ALA A 7 -0.92 -4.98 8.11
C ALA A 7 -1.77 -4.59 6.89
N TYR A 8 -1.98 -3.28 6.66
CA TYR A 8 -2.59 -2.78 5.42
C TYR A 8 -1.55 -2.83 4.28
N HIS A 9 -0.95 -3.99 4.07
CA HIS A 9 -0.15 -4.26 2.91
C HIS A 9 -0.79 -5.35 2.05
N ALA A 10 -0.52 -5.31 0.76
CA ALA A 10 -0.81 -6.37 -0.17
C ALA A 10 0.45 -6.68 -0.99
N ASP A 11 0.61 -7.93 -1.41
CA ASP A 11 1.76 -8.34 -2.21
C ASP A 11 1.31 -8.80 -3.60
N ALA A 12 1.93 -8.26 -4.64
CA ALA A 12 1.72 -8.68 -6.02
C ALA A 12 2.96 -8.38 -6.87
N PHE A 13 3.24 -9.20 -7.88
CA PHE A 13 4.36 -8.98 -8.82
C PHE A 13 5.75 -8.87 -8.15
N GLY A 14 5.92 -9.46 -6.96
CA GLY A 14 7.16 -9.31 -6.17
C GLY A 14 7.31 -7.94 -5.51
N LEU A 15 6.22 -7.17 -5.40
CA LEU A 15 6.15 -5.87 -4.76
C LEU A 15 5.26 -5.95 -3.52
N VAL A 16 5.57 -5.13 -2.52
CA VAL A 16 4.72 -4.83 -1.38
C VAL A 16 4.05 -3.48 -1.63
N PHE A 17 2.73 -3.43 -1.46
CA PHE A 17 1.91 -2.22 -1.54
C PHE A 17 1.43 -1.89 -0.14
N LYS A 18 1.94 -0.82 0.45
CA LYS A 18 1.64 -0.43 1.82
C LYS A 18 0.84 0.86 1.87
N LEU A 19 -0.29 0.83 2.56
CA LEU A 19 -1.08 2.03 2.80
C LEU A 19 -0.43 2.92 3.87
N SER A 20 -0.18 4.18 3.54
CA SER A 20 0.42 5.14 4.46
C SER A 20 -0.64 5.67 5.44
N TYR A 21 -0.30 5.71 6.74
CA TYR A 21 -1.26 6.05 7.82
C TYR A 21 -1.53 7.55 7.98
N THR A 22 -0.74 8.40 7.32
CA THR A 22 -0.95 9.85 7.32
C THR A 22 -1.83 10.24 6.15
N PHE A 23 -3.15 10.14 6.35
CA PHE A 23 -4.12 10.69 5.40
C PHE A 23 -4.46 12.13 5.78
N GLU A 24 -4.48 13.03 4.80
CA GLU A 24 -5.13 14.34 4.99
C GLU A 24 -6.66 14.18 4.96
N LYS A 25 -7.18 13.25 4.15
CA LYS A 25 -8.60 12.88 4.02
C LYS A 25 -8.75 11.41 3.60
N GLU A 26 -9.88 10.79 3.97
CA GLU A 26 -10.18 9.37 3.71
C GLU A 26 -10.25 9.01 2.22
N ASP A 27 -10.63 9.97 1.36
CA ASP A 27 -10.74 9.82 -0.10
C ASP A 27 -9.41 9.94 -0.86
N ASN A 28 -8.32 10.26 -0.16
CA ASN A 28 -7.02 10.53 -0.75
C ASN A 28 -5.94 9.56 -0.24
N PRO A 29 -6.01 8.25 -0.59
CA PRO A 29 -5.04 7.29 -0.11
C PRO A 29 -3.65 7.53 -0.69
N ARG A 30 -2.63 7.24 0.12
CA ARG A 30 -1.22 7.21 -0.29
C ARG A 30 -0.67 5.80 -0.14
N LEU A 31 -0.05 5.30 -1.21
CA LEU A 31 0.60 4.00 -1.24
C LEU A 31 2.11 4.16 -1.33
N GLU A 32 2.80 3.46 -0.44
CA GLU A 32 4.23 3.19 -0.49
C GLU A 32 4.41 1.82 -1.16
N ILE A 33 5.14 1.77 -2.27
CA ILE A 33 5.32 0.57 -3.08
C ILE A 33 6.80 0.25 -3.12
N PHE A 34 7.19 -0.94 -2.72
CA PHE A 34 8.59 -1.34 -2.74
C PHE A 34 8.79 -2.79 -3.18
N LEU A 35 9.97 -3.06 -3.71
CA LEU A 35 10.37 -4.42 -4.06
C LEU A 35 10.44 -5.31 -2.81
N ASN A 36 9.82 -6.49 -2.88
CA ASN A 36 9.90 -7.51 -1.85
C ASN A 36 11.17 -8.37 -2.03
N ASP A 37 12.34 -7.75 -1.88
CA ASP A 37 13.65 -8.41 -1.95
C ASP A 37 14.11 -8.95 -0.59
N ASP A 38 15.25 -9.64 -0.56
CA ASP A 38 15.80 -10.24 0.67
C ASP A 38 15.98 -9.20 1.79
N GLU A 39 16.37 -7.97 1.45
CA GLU A 39 16.51 -6.88 2.42
C GLU A 39 15.14 -6.47 2.99
N ALA A 40 14.12 -6.34 2.14
CA ALA A 40 12.76 -6.02 2.56
C ALA A 40 12.20 -7.07 3.53
N GLN A 41 12.49 -8.35 3.28
CA GLN A 41 12.07 -9.47 4.15
C GLN A 41 12.83 -9.47 5.47
N ASP A 42 14.16 -9.35 5.43
CA ASP A 42 15.01 -9.34 6.62
C ASP A 42 14.67 -8.18 7.58
N LYS A 43 14.20 -7.07 7.03
CA LYS A 43 13.84 -5.86 7.79
C LYS A 43 12.34 -5.72 8.05
N GLU A 44 11.53 -6.69 7.66
CA GLU A 44 10.06 -6.68 7.81
C GLU A 44 9.45 -5.34 7.32
N TRP A 45 9.83 -4.90 6.11
CA TRP A 45 9.36 -3.62 5.55
C TRP A 45 7.84 -3.59 5.31
N ASP A 46 7.23 -4.74 5.07
CA ASP A 46 5.79 -4.92 5.04
C ASP A 46 5.12 -4.43 6.34
N LEU A 47 5.75 -4.70 7.49
CA LEU A 47 5.28 -4.27 8.82
C LEU A 47 5.71 -2.84 9.15
N TYR A 48 7.00 -2.51 9.03
CA TYR A 48 7.55 -1.24 9.53
C TYR A 48 7.66 -0.14 8.49
N GLY A 49 7.54 -0.48 7.21
CA GLY A 49 7.77 0.43 6.10
C GLY A 49 9.25 0.41 5.73
N THR A 50 9.58 1.15 4.68
CA THR A 50 10.95 1.24 4.20
C THR A 50 11.57 2.59 4.55
N LEU A 51 12.90 2.63 4.62
CA LEU A 51 13.69 3.86 4.76
C LEU A 51 14.29 4.31 3.42
N LEU A 52 13.89 3.67 2.33
CA LEU A 52 14.30 4.08 0.99
C LEU A 52 13.78 5.49 0.67
N ASP A 53 14.61 6.23 -0.05
CA ASP A 53 14.23 7.53 -0.56
C ASP A 53 13.52 7.41 -1.93
N GLU A 54 12.88 8.49 -2.36
CA GLU A 54 12.17 8.56 -3.65
C GLU A 54 13.09 8.39 -4.89
N THR A 55 14.41 8.35 -4.70
CA THR A 55 15.39 8.15 -5.78
C THR A 55 15.87 6.70 -5.88
N ASP A 56 15.61 5.85 -4.88
CA ASP A 56 15.89 4.42 -4.95
C ASP A 56 14.92 3.76 -5.93
N ASP A 57 15.45 3.04 -6.92
CA ASP A 57 14.64 2.44 -7.98
C ASP A 57 13.81 1.25 -7.49
N ARG A 58 13.99 0.78 -6.25
CA ARG A 58 13.17 -0.25 -5.63
C ARG A 58 11.94 0.31 -4.93
N PHE A 59 11.76 1.64 -4.92
CA PHE A 59 10.68 2.31 -4.23
C PHE A 59 9.89 3.20 -5.19
N ALA A 60 8.59 3.27 -4.98
CA ALA A 60 7.71 4.23 -5.60
C ALA A 60 6.64 4.66 -4.61
N GLU A 61 6.16 5.88 -4.79
CA GLU A 61 5.04 6.40 -4.03
C GLU A 61 3.95 6.89 -4.98
N VAL A 62 2.71 6.56 -4.63
CA VAL A 62 1.54 7.01 -5.37
C VAL A 62 0.57 7.69 -4.42
N ARG A 63 0.06 8.86 -4.82
CA ARG A 63 -0.92 9.65 -4.07
C ARG A 63 -2.15 9.86 -4.93
N PHE A 64 -3.28 9.33 -4.48
CA PHE A 64 -4.56 9.54 -5.17
C PHE A 64 -5.27 10.75 -4.58
N GLY A 65 -5.84 11.57 -5.45
CA GLY A 65 -6.80 12.62 -5.13
C GLY A 65 -8.27 12.18 -5.22
N GLY A 66 -8.56 10.97 -5.72
CA GLY A 66 -9.90 10.39 -5.64
C GLY A 66 -10.11 9.09 -6.41
N LEU A 67 -11.33 8.55 -6.32
CA LEU A 67 -11.76 7.32 -7.00
C LEU A 67 -11.66 7.45 -8.53
N GLY A 68 -11.21 6.37 -9.16
CA GLY A 68 -11.00 6.26 -10.61
C GLY A 68 -9.71 6.90 -11.11
N GLU A 69 -8.91 7.52 -10.24
CA GLU A 69 -7.61 8.07 -10.61
C GLU A 69 -6.59 6.96 -10.87
N GLU A 70 -5.76 7.19 -11.89
CA GLU A 70 -4.74 6.26 -12.35
C GLU A 70 -3.36 6.88 -12.19
N TRP A 71 -2.40 6.06 -11.79
CA TRP A 71 -0.99 6.42 -11.73
C TRP A 71 -0.14 5.37 -12.42
N GLU A 72 0.90 5.84 -13.12
CA GLU A 72 1.98 4.98 -13.57
C GLU A 72 3.16 5.10 -12.61
N PHE A 73 3.74 3.98 -12.23
CA PHE A 73 4.94 3.94 -11.40
C PHE A 73 5.93 2.91 -11.93
N ARG A 74 7.17 3.01 -11.45
CA ARG A 74 8.28 2.18 -11.90
C ARG A 74 9.04 1.63 -10.71
N ILE A 75 9.33 0.33 -10.76
CA ILE A 75 10.23 -0.35 -9.84
C ILE A 75 11.31 -1.04 -10.69
N ARG A 76 12.56 -0.61 -10.54
CA ARG A 76 13.71 -0.98 -11.36
C ARG A 76 13.45 -0.74 -12.84
N ALA A 77 13.35 -1.80 -13.65
CA ALA A 77 13.05 -1.72 -15.08
C ALA A 77 11.56 -1.92 -15.39
N SER A 78 10.77 -2.40 -14.44
CA SER A 78 9.37 -2.76 -14.64
C SER A 78 8.46 -1.55 -14.45
N ARG A 79 7.46 -1.43 -15.33
CA ARG A 79 6.45 -0.38 -15.29
C ARG A 79 5.10 -0.96 -14.94
N PHE A 80 4.34 -0.21 -14.15
CA PHE A 80 3.03 -0.61 -13.68
C PHE A 80 2.06 0.55 -13.80
N ARG A 81 0.78 0.22 -13.94
CA ARG A 81 -0.34 1.13 -13.73
C ARG A 81 -1.11 0.68 -12.51
N ILE A 82 -1.54 1.64 -11.70
CA ILE A 82 -2.43 1.41 -10.57
C ILE A 82 -3.62 2.36 -10.64
N THR A 83 -4.80 1.83 -10.40
CA THR A 83 -6.06 2.57 -10.40
C THR A 83 -6.76 2.43 -9.06
N PHE A 84 -7.22 3.53 -8.48
CA PHE A 84 -8.04 3.48 -7.27
C PHE A 84 -9.49 3.17 -7.63
N GLU A 85 -9.87 1.89 -7.61
CA GLU A 85 -11.15 1.43 -8.16
C GLU A 85 -12.33 1.68 -7.22
N LYS A 86 -12.15 1.43 -5.92
CA LYS A 86 -13.28 1.41 -4.98
C LYS A 86 -12.88 1.76 -3.56
N LEU A 87 -13.77 2.50 -2.90
CA LEU A 87 -13.73 2.83 -1.48
C LEU A 87 -15.06 2.43 -0.85
N HIS A 88 -15.01 1.63 0.20
CA HIS A 88 -16.19 1.25 0.97
C HIS A 88 -15.81 0.99 2.43
N GLY A 89 -16.80 1.01 3.33
CA GLY A 89 -16.59 0.66 4.73
C GLY A 89 -16.84 -0.83 4.98
N ASP A 90 -16.00 -1.47 5.79
CA ASP A 90 -16.22 -2.82 6.32
C ASP A 90 -15.87 -2.90 7.81
N ASN A 91 -16.35 -3.92 8.52
CA ASN A 91 -16.04 -4.13 9.93
C ASN A 91 -14.78 -4.98 10.09
N PHE A 92 -13.70 -4.36 10.57
CA PHE A 92 -12.52 -5.10 10.99
C PHE A 92 -12.77 -5.78 12.33
N ILE A 93 -12.49 -7.09 12.42
CA ILE A 93 -12.65 -7.87 13.65
C ILE A 93 -11.28 -8.06 14.30
N PHE A 94 -11.06 -7.40 15.43
CA PHE A 94 -9.83 -7.53 16.19
C PHE A 94 -9.73 -8.89 16.89
N PRO A 95 -8.50 -9.35 17.25
CA PRO A 95 -8.32 -10.62 17.96
C PRO A 95 -9.05 -10.72 19.31
N ASN A 96 -9.40 -9.60 19.93
CA ASN A 96 -10.18 -9.53 21.16
C ASN A 96 -11.72 -9.58 20.92
N GLY A 97 -12.16 -9.71 19.67
CA GLY A 97 -13.56 -9.75 19.27
C GLY A 97 -14.23 -8.38 19.07
N ALA A 98 -13.50 -7.27 19.30
CA ALA A 98 -14.01 -5.94 18.99
C ALA A 98 -14.19 -5.78 17.48
N LYS A 99 -15.20 -5.01 17.08
CA LYS A 99 -15.48 -4.66 15.68
C LYS A 99 -15.39 -3.17 15.51
N GLU A 100 -14.61 -2.71 14.55
CA GLU A 100 -14.54 -1.30 14.19
C GLU A 100 -14.81 -1.13 12.69
N PRO A 101 -15.68 -0.19 12.30
CA PRO A 101 -15.85 0.17 10.90
C PRO A 101 -14.56 0.83 10.40
N MET A 102 -14.02 0.33 9.31
CA MET A 102 -12.78 0.80 8.70
C MET A 102 -12.99 1.01 7.20
N PRO A 103 -12.34 2.02 6.60
CA PRO A 103 -12.30 2.14 5.16
C PRO A 103 -11.50 0.99 4.54
N VAL A 104 -12.01 0.48 3.43
CA VAL A 104 -11.38 -0.53 2.59
C VAL A 104 -11.14 0.10 1.22
N TYR A 105 -9.86 0.15 0.85
CA TYR A 105 -9.38 0.67 -0.42
C TYR A 105 -9.08 -0.50 -1.35
N GLU A 106 -9.72 -0.52 -2.51
CA GLU A 106 -9.43 -1.50 -3.56
C GLU A 106 -8.69 -0.82 -4.71
N PHE A 107 -7.57 -1.41 -5.11
CA PHE A 107 -6.73 -0.94 -6.20
C PHE A 107 -6.58 -2.04 -7.25
N LEU A 108 -6.66 -1.66 -8.52
CA LEU A 108 -6.30 -2.52 -9.64
C LEU A 108 -4.86 -2.21 -10.04
N VAL A 109 -4.03 -3.25 -10.13
CA VAL A 109 -2.62 -3.11 -10.51
C VAL A 109 -2.34 -3.97 -11.74
N GLU A 110 -1.73 -3.36 -12.76
CA GLU A 110 -1.40 -4.01 -14.02
C GLU A 110 0.07 -3.74 -14.39
N SER A 111 0.76 -4.76 -14.91
CA SER A 111 2.07 -4.57 -15.55
C SER A 111 1.85 -4.00 -16.95
N ILE A 112 2.58 -2.94 -17.29
CA ILE A 112 2.51 -2.30 -18.61
C ILE A 112 3.84 -2.42 -19.37
N PRO A 113 3.83 -2.37 -20.72
CA PRO A 113 5.03 -2.44 -21.54
C PRO A 113 6.06 -1.32 -21.33
#